data_AF-V3ZIJ3-F1
#
_entry.id   AF-V3ZIJ3-F1
#
_cell.length_a   1.000
_cell.length_b   1.000
_cell.length_c   1.000
_cell.angle_alpha   90.00
_cell.angle_beta   90.00
_cell.angle_gamma   90.00
#
_symmetry.space_group_name_H-M   'P 1'
#
loop_
_entity.id
_entity.type
_entity.pdbx_description
1 polymer ?
#
loop_
_entity_poly.entity_id
_entity_poly.type
_entity_poly.pdbx_seq_one_letter_code
_entity_poly.pdbx_strand_id
1 'polypeptide(L)'
;NNTIYTGILSDLTTILAQQLNFTYSFVETPDRRYGAVVNGTWNGLTGQLFYQKVDMVVADFTISSERLEVIDFILPMYINQNLGVIFRKDISEDSNWIKLFRPLSGYVYVCFLATVIVVGILFYLIDENFDQNSSFYVTKKRTLLKFFSSLTSVLGFVSLNGNGLWPKKTSARILVAHFWFFAVVLTATYVGNLTAKLTEKIETRPFSSLDELVNLEGWKWGMMGGGLVQSIIKNSREEVMKKLYKGM
;
A
#
# COMPACT_ATOMS: atom_id res chain seq x y z
N ASN A 1 -32.69 -18.06 -30.58
CA ASN A 1 -31.65 -17.21 -29.95
C ASN A 1 -32.20 -16.62 -28.67
N ASN A 2 -31.98 -17.29 -27.52
CA ASN A 2 -32.36 -16.75 -26.21
C ASN A 2 -31.11 -16.19 -25.53
N THR A 3 -30.79 -14.93 -25.83
CA THR A 3 -29.79 -14.20 -25.03
C THR A 3 -30.46 -13.83 -23.71
N ILE A 4 -29.94 -14.37 -22.61
CA ILE A 4 -30.44 -14.07 -21.26
C ILE A 4 -29.59 -12.92 -20.71
N TYR A 5 -30.23 -11.79 -20.43
CA TYR A 5 -29.59 -10.64 -19.81
C TYR A 5 -29.77 -10.71 -18.29
N THR A 6 -28.68 -10.57 -17.55
CA THR A 6 -28.66 -10.64 -16.08
C THR A 6 -27.95 -9.43 -15.49
N GLY A 7 -28.25 -9.12 -14.23
CA GLY A 7 -27.64 -8.03 -13.47
C GLY A 7 -28.63 -6.92 -13.12
N ILE A 8 -28.14 -5.94 -12.35
CA ILE A 8 -28.96 -4.92 -11.67
C ILE A 8 -29.95 -4.23 -12.62
N LEU A 9 -29.49 -3.83 -13.80
CA LEU A 9 -30.32 -3.11 -14.78
C LEU A 9 -31.39 -4.01 -15.44
N SER A 10 -31.07 -5.29 -15.67
CA SER A 10 -32.04 -6.26 -16.21
C SER A 10 -33.14 -6.55 -15.20
N ASP A 11 -32.75 -6.77 -13.95
CA ASP A 11 -33.68 -7.03 -12.85
C ASP A 11 -34.58 -5.82 -12.59
N LEU A 12 -34.01 -4.61 -12.59
CA LEU A 12 -34.76 -3.36 -12.47
C LEU A 12 -35.79 -3.20 -13.61
N THR A 13 -35.39 -3.46 -14.86
CA THR A 13 -36.30 -3.39 -16.01
C THR A 13 -37.46 -4.36 -15.85
N THR A 14 -37.19 -5.57 -15.35
CA THR A 14 -38.22 -6.58 -15.08
C THR A 14 -39.21 -6.12 -14.02
N ILE A 15 -38.72 -5.50 -12.93
CA ILE A 15 -39.57 -4.96 -11.87
C ILE A 15 -40.44 -3.81 -12.41
N LEU A 16 -39.85 -2.89 -13.18
CA LEU A 16 -40.59 -1.79 -13.80
C LEU A 16 -41.65 -2.30 -14.77
N ALA A 17 -41.33 -3.31 -15.59
CA ALA A 17 -42.25 -3.94 -16.53
C ALA A 17 -43.45 -4.56 -15.82
N GLN A 18 -43.22 -5.22 -14.68
CA GLN A 18 -44.29 -5.79 -13.85
C GLN A 18 -45.17 -4.73 -13.19
N GLN A 19 -44.57 -3.64 -12.68
CA GLN A 19 -45.32 -2.58 -11.99
C GLN A 19 -46.10 -1.67 -12.94
N LEU A 20 -45.54 -1.40 -14.12
CA LEU A 20 -46.11 -0.49 -15.12
C LEU A 20 -46.83 -1.24 -16.26
N ASN A 21 -46.83 -2.57 -16.23
CA ASN A 21 -47.51 -3.45 -17.17
C ASN A 21 -47.11 -3.22 -18.65
N PHE A 22 -45.81 -3.25 -18.94
CA PHE A 22 -45.29 -3.18 -20.31
C PHE A 22 -44.45 -4.42 -20.66
N THR A 23 -44.35 -4.72 -21.95
CA THR A 23 -43.44 -5.74 -22.49
C THR A 23 -42.19 -5.06 -23.07
N TYR A 24 -41.06 -5.76 -23.05
CA TYR A 24 -39.80 -5.21 -23.53
C TYR A 24 -38.99 -6.26 -24.28
N SER A 25 -38.07 -5.77 -25.12
CA SER A 25 -37.03 -6.60 -25.75
C SER A 25 -35.71 -5.84 -25.71
N PHE A 26 -34.65 -6.49 -25.25
CA PHE A 26 -33.33 -5.86 -25.18
C PHE A 26 -32.69 -5.83 -26.57
N VAL A 27 -32.21 -4.64 -26.96
CA VAL A 27 -31.48 -4.40 -28.21
C VAL A 27 -30.12 -3.79 -27.87
N GLU A 28 -29.05 -4.45 -28.31
CA GLU A 28 -27.71 -3.88 -28.20
C GLU A 28 -27.51 -2.76 -29.23
N THR A 29 -26.82 -1.69 -28.84
CA THR A 29 -26.43 -0.64 -29.78
C THR A 29 -25.36 -1.17 -30.75
N PRO A 30 -25.51 -1.01 -32.08
CA PRO A 30 -24.59 -1.57 -33.07
C PRO A 30 -23.13 -1.11 -32.92
N ASP A 31 -22.91 0.14 -32.49
CA ASP A 31 -21.57 0.72 -32.31
C ASP A 31 -21.00 0.54 -30.90
N ARG A 32 -21.79 -0.01 -29.96
CA ARG A 32 -21.44 -0.19 -28.54
C ARG A 32 -20.89 1.07 -27.86
N ARG A 33 -21.40 2.24 -28.23
CA ARG A 33 -21.02 3.54 -27.64
C ARG A 33 -22.17 4.13 -26.83
N TYR A 34 -21.84 4.93 -25.83
CA TYR A 34 -22.83 5.70 -25.06
C TYR A 34 -23.48 6.82 -25.87
N GLY A 35 -22.69 7.44 -26.73
CA GLY A 35 -23.14 8.48 -27.64
C GLY A 35 -22.40 9.78 -27.44
N ALA A 36 -21.90 10.28 -28.56
CA ALA A 36 -21.21 11.55 -28.71
C ALA A 36 -21.56 12.13 -30.08
N VAL A 37 -21.40 13.44 -30.21
CA VAL A 37 -21.54 14.12 -31.50
C VAL A 37 -20.30 13.84 -32.35
N VAL A 38 -20.47 13.11 -33.45
CA VAL A 38 -19.43 12.84 -34.44
C VAL A 38 -19.89 13.40 -35.77
N ASN A 39 -19.11 14.32 -36.35
CA ASN A 39 -19.47 14.99 -37.61
C ASN A 39 -20.85 15.66 -37.59
N GLY A 40 -21.26 16.19 -36.43
CA GLY A 40 -22.55 16.87 -36.26
C GLY A 40 -23.75 15.93 -36.04
N THR A 41 -23.55 14.61 -36.00
CA THR A 41 -24.63 13.65 -35.72
C THR A 41 -24.37 12.86 -34.43
N TRP A 42 -25.45 12.53 -33.73
CA TRP A 42 -25.39 11.73 -32.51
C TRP A 42 -25.22 10.24 -32.85
N ASN A 43 -24.22 9.60 -32.25
CA ASN A 43 -24.06 8.14 -32.31
C ASN A 43 -24.43 7.48 -30.97
N GLY A 44 -24.17 6.18 -30.83
CA GLY A 44 -24.37 5.44 -29.59
C GLY A 44 -25.82 5.39 -29.10
N LEU A 45 -25.98 5.09 -27.81
CA LEU A 45 -27.28 5.06 -27.12
C LEU A 45 -28.04 6.39 -27.24
N THR A 46 -27.33 7.52 -27.17
CA THR A 46 -27.95 8.86 -27.35
C THR A 46 -28.60 8.98 -28.73
N GLY A 47 -27.89 8.58 -29.79
CA GLY A 47 -28.44 8.58 -31.15
C GLY A 47 -29.61 7.62 -31.33
N GLN A 48 -29.57 6.44 -30.70
CA GLN A 48 -30.70 5.48 -30.79
C GLN A 48 -32.00 6.07 -30.22
N LEU A 49 -31.93 6.76 -29.08
CA LEU A 49 -33.07 7.47 -28.49
C LEU A 49 -33.48 8.68 -29.34
N PHE A 50 -32.53 9.52 -29.73
CA PHE A 50 -32.80 10.75 -30.49
C PHE A 50 -33.48 10.48 -31.83
N TYR A 51 -33.06 9.43 -32.54
CA TYR A 51 -33.66 9.01 -33.81
C TYR A 51 -34.86 8.06 -33.64
N GLN A 52 -35.39 7.90 -32.42
CA GLN A 52 -36.55 7.06 -32.10
C GLN A 52 -36.42 5.60 -32.59
N LYS A 53 -35.21 5.05 -32.50
CA LYS A 53 -34.93 3.64 -32.83
C LYS A 53 -35.18 2.70 -31.64
N VAL A 54 -35.17 3.24 -30.43
CA VAL A 54 -35.48 2.55 -29.18
C VAL A 54 -36.37 3.45 -28.31
N ASP A 55 -37.27 2.84 -27.54
CA ASP A 55 -38.20 3.57 -26.67
C ASP A 55 -37.58 3.99 -25.34
N MET A 56 -36.59 3.23 -24.87
CA MET A 56 -35.93 3.45 -23.59
C MET A 56 -34.48 2.94 -23.65
N VAL A 57 -33.58 3.65 -22.97
CA VAL A 57 -32.22 3.17 -22.70
C VAL A 57 -32.10 2.80 -21.24
N VAL A 58 -31.74 1.55 -20.97
CA VAL A 58 -31.37 1.06 -19.64
C VAL A 58 -29.91 0.66 -19.66
N ALA A 59 -29.04 1.58 -19.24
CA ALA A 59 -27.60 1.41 -19.21
C ALA A 59 -26.98 2.24 -18.08
N ASP A 60 -25.72 1.98 -17.73
CA ASP A 60 -24.93 2.91 -16.92
C ASP A 60 -24.63 4.17 -17.77
N PHE A 61 -25.55 5.13 -17.71
CA PHE A 61 -25.62 6.22 -18.67
C PHE A 61 -25.63 7.56 -17.96
N THR A 62 -24.52 8.28 -18.06
CA THR A 62 -24.35 9.53 -17.32
C THR A 62 -25.13 10.68 -17.96
N ILE A 63 -25.86 11.41 -17.11
CA ILE A 63 -26.54 12.65 -17.45
C ILE A 63 -25.48 13.72 -17.76
N SER A 64 -25.61 14.39 -18.89
CA SER A 64 -24.72 15.47 -19.32
C SER A 64 -25.54 16.58 -19.97
N SER A 65 -25.06 17.83 -19.92
CA SER A 65 -25.77 18.97 -20.50
C SER A 65 -26.08 18.77 -21.99
N GLU A 66 -25.11 18.30 -22.78
CA GLU A 66 -25.28 18.05 -24.22
C GLU A 66 -26.35 16.99 -24.51
N ARG A 67 -26.49 15.98 -23.63
CA ARG A 67 -27.50 14.93 -23.76
C ARG A 67 -28.89 15.41 -23.31
N LEU A 68 -28.97 16.21 -22.26
CA LEU A 68 -30.23 16.77 -21.76
C LEU A 68 -30.92 17.69 -22.79
N GLU A 69 -30.17 18.24 -23.75
CA GLU A 69 -30.74 19.04 -24.84
C GLU A 69 -31.51 18.21 -25.88
N VAL A 70 -31.25 16.90 -25.95
CA VAL A 70 -31.78 16.01 -27.01
C VAL A 70 -32.58 14.83 -26.49
N ILE A 71 -32.42 14.44 -25.23
CA ILE A 71 -33.12 13.32 -24.60
C ILE A 71 -33.46 13.64 -23.14
N ASP A 72 -34.57 13.07 -22.66
CA ASP A 72 -35.00 13.18 -21.28
C ASP A 72 -34.42 12.07 -20.41
N PHE A 73 -34.17 12.38 -19.14
CA PHE A 73 -33.69 11.43 -18.13
C PHE A 73 -34.65 11.35 -16.95
N ILE A 74 -34.74 10.16 -16.36
CA ILE A 74 -35.32 9.97 -15.03
C ILE A 74 -34.35 10.45 -13.94
N LEU A 75 -34.84 10.52 -12.70
CA LEU A 75 -33.99 10.81 -11.55
C LEU A 75 -32.82 9.80 -11.47
N PRO A 76 -31.57 10.27 -11.26
CA PRO A 76 -30.41 9.40 -11.25
C PRO A 76 -30.45 8.46 -10.04
N MET A 77 -30.20 7.17 -10.28
CA MET A 77 -30.07 6.17 -9.22
C MET A 77 -28.82 6.40 -8.35
N TYR A 78 -27.76 6.96 -8.94
CA TYR A 78 -26.50 7.27 -8.27
C TYR A 78 -26.16 8.74 -8.44
N ILE A 79 -26.30 9.51 -7.34
CA ILE A 79 -26.12 10.96 -7.33
C ILE A 79 -24.64 11.35 -7.16
N ASN A 80 -23.88 10.57 -6.39
CA ASN A 80 -22.49 10.88 -6.06
C ASN A 80 -21.53 10.06 -6.94
N GLN A 81 -21.26 10.56 -8.15
CA GLN A 81 -20.26 9.98 -9.04
C GLN A 81 -18.91 10.65 -8.81
N ASN A 82 -17.92 9.87 -8.40
CA ASN A 82 -16.53 10.32 -8.31
C ASN A 82 -15.74 9.78 -9.49
N LEU A 83 -14.98 10.66 -10.16
CA LEU A 83 -14.02 10.25 -11.17
C LEU A 83 -12.77 9.70 -10.46
N GLY A 84 -12.32 8.52 -10.91
CA GLY A 84 -11.14 7.85 -10.39
C GLY A 84 -10.22 7.41 -11.51
N VAL A 85 -8.93 7.27 -11.20
CA VAL A 85 -7.94 6.68 -12.09
C VAL A 85 -7.74 5.23 -11.67
N ILE A 86 -7.78 4.33 -12.64
CA ILE A 86 -7.46 2.92 -12.44
C ILE A 86 -6.06 2.69 -12.99
N PHE A 87 -5.17 2.16 -12.16
CA PHE A 87 -3.83 1.77 -12.56
C PHE A 87 -3.55 0.35 -12.08
N ARG A 88 -2.57 -0.29 -12.72
CA ARG A 88 -2.14 -1.63 -12.32
C ARG A 88 -1.41 -1.51 -10.99
N LYS A 89 -1.83 -2.30 -10.00
CA LYS A 89 -1.08 -2.44 -8.76
C LYS A 89 0.29 -3.04 -9.09
N ASP A 90 1.37 -2.34 -8.72
CA ASP A 90 2.70 -2.89 -8.79
C ASP A 90 2.82 -4.00 -7.74
N ILE A 91 2.91 -5.24 -8.22
CA ILE A 91 3.22 -6.42 -7.41
C ILE A 91 4.72 -6.62 -7.52
N SER A 92 5.50 -5.60 -7.21
CA SER A 92 6.93 -5.79 -6.97
C SER A 92 7.05 -6.45 -5.61
N GLU A 93 7.26 -7.76 -5.58
CA GLU A 93 7.77 -8.42 -4.40
C GLU A 93 9.16 -7.87 -4.13
N ASP A 94 9.25 -6.86 -3.25
CA ASP A 94 10.51 -6.44 -2.68
C ASP A 94 11.11 -7.64 -1.92
N SER A 95 11.82 -8.55 -2.60
CA SER A 95 12.45 -9.75 -2.02
C SER A 95 13.76 -9.42 -1.28
N ASN A 96 13.86 -8.18 -0.78
CA ASN A 96 15.04 -7.72 -0.07
C ASN A 96 15.00 -8.20 1.38
N TRP A 97 15.86 -9.18 1.71
CA TRP A 97 16.18 -9.62 3.07
C TRP A 97 16.56 -8.47 4.02
N ILE A 98 17.00 -7.34 3.46
CA ILE A 98 17.29 -6.08 4.17
C ILE A 98 16.06 -5.56 4.93
N LYS A 99 14.83 -5.96 4.55
CA LYS A 99 13.60 -5.67 5.30
C LYS A 99 13.67 -6.10 6.76
N LEU A 100 14.46 -7.12 7.09
CA LEU A 100 14.67 -7.59 8.47
C LEU A 100 15.25 -6.49 9.38
N PHE A 101 16.02 -5.54 8.83
CA PHE A 101 16.62 -4.43 9.58
C PHE A 101 15.76 -3.15 9.60
N ARG A 102 14.64 -3.12 8.87
CA ARG A 102 13.69 -1.98 8.91
C ARG A 102 12.94 -1.78 10.23
N PRO A 103 12.67 -2.77 11.10
CA PRO A 103 11.83 -2.59 12.29
C PRO A 103 12.36 -1.59 13.32
N LEU A 104 13.68 -1.42 13.40
CA LEU A 104 14.33 -0.47 14.29
C LEU A 104 15.04 0.61 13.48
N SER A 105 15.17 1.80 14.05
CA SER A 105 15.94 2.88 13.44
C SER A 105 17.44 2.55 13.48
N GLY A 106 18.19 3.01 12.47
CA GLY A 106 19.65 2.88 12.42
C GLY A 106 20.35 3.34 13.70
N TYR A 107 19.85 4.42 14.31
CA TYR A 107 20.36 4.93 15.58
C TYR A 107 20.26 3.92 16.74
N VAL A 108 19.18 3.13 16.80
CA VAL A 108 18.98 2.12 17.86
C VAL A 108 20.03 1.02 17.75
N TYR A 109 20.37 0.59 16.53
CA TYR A 109 21.42 -0.40 16.31
C TYR A 109 22.80 0.11 16.76
N VAL A 110 23.13 1.36 16.46
CA VAL A 110 24.39 1.99 16.90
C VAL A 110 24.44 2.11 18.42
N CYS A 111 23.37 2.61 19.05
CA CYS A 111 23.28 2.70 20.51
C CYS A 111 23.37 1.32 21.18
N PHE A 112 22.77 0.30 20.57
CA PHE A 112 22.85 -1.08 21.06
C PHE A 112 24.28 -1.62 21.02
N LEU A 113 24.98 -1.46 19.88
CA LEU A 113 26.38 -1.85 19.76
C LEU A 113 27.28 -1.12 20.77
N ALA A 114 27.08 0.18 20.95
CA ALA A 114 27.81 0.96 21.95
C ALA A 114 27.55 0.44 23.38
N THR A 115 26.29 0.12 23.71
CA THR A 115 25.91 -0.42 25.02
C THR A 115 26.56 -1.78 25.28
N VAL A 116 26.58 -2.68 24.29
CA VAL A 116 27.26 -3.99 24.40
C VAL A 116 28.75 -3.83 24.73
N ILE A 117 29.42 -2.88 24.06
CA ILE A 117 30.84 -2.60 24.31
C ILE A 117 31.05 -2.06 25.73
N VAL A 118 30.25 -1.08 26.16
CA VAL A 118 30.34 -0.49 27.51
C VAL A 118 30.10 -1.55 28.59
N VAL A 119 29.06 -2.36 28.44
CA VAL A 119 28.74 -3.45 29.37
C VAL A 119 29.84 -4.52 29.39
N GLY A 120 30.42 -4.86 28.23
CA GLY A 120 31.55 -5.78 28.14
C GLY A 120 32.81 -5.27 28.84
N ILE A 121 33.10 -3.96 28.75
CA ILE A 121 34.20 -3.32 29.49
C ILE A 121 33.92 -3.37 30.99
N LEU A 122 32.72 -2.99 31.43
CA LEU A 122 32.35 -3.02 32.85
C LEU A 122 32.43 -4.44 33.42
N PHE A 123 31.92 -5.44 32.68
CA PHE A 123 31.98 -6.84 33.09
C PHE A 123 33.43 -7.33 33.20
N TYR A 124 34.27 -6.99 32.21
CA TYR A 124 35.69 -7.31 32.21
C TYR A 124 36.42 -6.70 33.43
N LEU A 125 36.18 -5.43 33.75
CA LEU A 125 36.80 -4.76 34.91
C LEU A 125 36.38 -5.38 36.25
N ILE A 126 35.10 -5.78 36.38
CA ILE A 126 34.60 -6.40 37.61
C ILE A 126 35.23 -7.79 37.83
N ASP A 127 35.48 -8.53 36.74
CA ASP A 127 36.08 -9.86 36.75
C ASP A 127 37.62 -9.80 36.94
N GLU A 128 38.32 -8.86 36.29
CA GLU A 128 39.78 -8.66 36.46
C GLU A 128 40.14 -8.32 37.91
N ASN A 129 39.35 -7.46 38.57
CA ASN A 129 39.54 -7.11 39.98
C ASN A 129 39.33 -8.29 40.95
N PHE A 130 38.84 -9.45 40.49
CA PHE A 130 38.74 -10.66 41.32
C PHE A 130 40.02 -11.50 41.28
N ASP A 131 40.59 -11.65 40.09
CA ASP A 131 41.76 -12.51 39.85
C ASP A 131 43.04 -11.99 40.54
N GLN A 132 43.10 -10.70 40.92
CA GLN A 132 44.22 -10.13 41.68
C GLN A 132 44.39 -10.73 43.09
N ASN A 133 43.34 -11.33 43.67
CA ASN A 133 43.41 -11.94 45.00
C ASN A 133 43.69 -13.46 44.98
N SER A 134 43.78 -14.08 43.79
CA SER A 134 44.16 -15.49 43.65
C SER A 134 45.59 -15.57 43.09
N SER A 135 46.48 -16.06 43.93
CA SER A 135 47.90 -16.25 43.72
C SER A 135 48.27 -16.92 42.37
N PHE A 136 49.46 -16.57 41.88
CA PHE A 136 50.31 -17.26 40.90
C PHE A 136 50.13 -16.96 39.39
N TYR A 137 51.07 -16.15 38.89
CA TYR A 137 51.75 -16.17 37.58
C TYR A 137 51.04 -16.85 36.39
N VAL A 138 50.30 -16.11 35.56
CA VAL A 138 50.32 -16.33 34.10
C VAL A 138 50.05 -15.01 33.32
N THR A 139 51.13 -14.46 32.79
CA THR A 139 51.30 -13.81 31.47
C THR A 139 50.23 -12.86 30.92
N LYS A 140 50.66 -11.61 30.73
CA LYS A 140 50.10 -10.44 30.01
C LYS A 140 49.45 -10.72 28.62
N LYS A 141 49.60 -11.92 28.05
CA LYS A 141 48.92 -12.40 26.82
C LYS A 141 47.48 -12.88 27.03
N ARG A 142 47.01 -12.99 28.28
CA ARG A 142 45.63 -13.39 28.61
C ARG A 142 44.60 -12.25 28.62
N THR A 143 45.03 -10.99 28.68
CA THR A 143 44.15 -9.81 28.85
C THR A 143 43.16 -9.63 27.69
N LEU A 144 43.66 -9.67 26.44
CA LEU A 144 42.80 -9.54 25.25
C LEU A 144 41.87 -10.74 25.08
N LEU A 145 42.37 -11.96 25.30
CA LEU A 145 41.54 -13.18 25.25
C LEU A 145 40.42 -13.15 26.30
N LYS A 146 40.72 -12.69 27.53
CA LYS A 146 39.72 -12.47 28.58
C LYS A 146 38.70 -11.40 28.21
N PHE A 147 39.12 -10.31 27.57
CA PHE A 147 38.21 -9.29 27.05
C PHE A 147 37.28 -9.86 25.96
N PHE A 148 37.80 -10.62 25.00
CA PHE A 148 36.99 -11.27 23.98
C PHE A 148 36.04 -12.33 24.58
N SER A 149 36.47 -13.08 25.59
CA SER A 149 35.59 -14.02 26.31
C SER A 149 34.50 -13.31 27.11
N SER A 150 34.80 -12.17 27.73
CA SER A 150 33.82 -11.29 28.38
C SER A 150 32.79 -10.79 27.37
N LEU A 151 33.24 -10.24 26.25
CA LEU A 151 32.37 -9.72 25.20
C LEU A 151 31.49 -10.83 24.60
N THR A 152 32.05 -12.02 24.38
CA THR A 152 31.31 -13.19 23.90
C THR A 152 30.25 -13.63 24.93
N SER A 153 30.55 -13.55 26.23
CA SER A 153 29.59 -13.86 27.29
C SER A 153 28.45 -12.83 27.32
N VAL A 154 28.75 -11.54 27.17
CA VAL A 154 27.75 -10.47 27.07
C VAL A 154 26.85 -10.67 25.84
N LEU A 155 27.42 -11.03 24.69
CA LEU A 155 26.66 -11.40 23.49
C LEU A 155 25.82 -12.67 23.69
N GLY A 156 26.30 -13.64 24.47
CA GLY A 156 25.55 -14.84 24.86
C GLY A 156 24.34 -14.53 25.74
N PHE A 157 24.47 -13.59 26.67
CA PHE A 157 23.35 -13.09 27.49
C PHE A 157 22.32 -12.33 26.66
N VAL A 158 22.75 -11.50 25.70
CA VAL A 158 21.86 -10.83 24.72
C VAL A 158 21.09 -11.83 23.89
N SER A 159 21.80 -12.84 23.37
CA SER A 159 21.22 -13.81 22.44
C SER A 159 20.31 -14.83 23.13
N LEU A 160 20.08 -14.70 24.44
CA LEU A 160 19.32 -15.62 25.28
C LEU A 160 19.83 -17.07 25.26
N ASN A 161 21.03 -17.30 24.72
CA ASN A 161 21.60 -18.62 24.50
C ASN A 161 22.28 -19.18 25.77
N GLY A 162 22.35 -18.41 26.86
CA GLY A 162 22.93 -18.87 28.15
C GLY A 162 24.43 -19.20 28.09
N ASN A 163 25.08 -18.96 26.95
CA ASN A 163 26.48 -19.32 26.71
C ASN A 163 27.38 -18.18 27.20
N GLY A 164 28.00 -18.35 28.37
CA GLY A 164 28.93 -17.36 28.91
C GLY A 164 29.55 -17.76 30.23
N LEU A 165 30.56 -16.99 30.65
CA LEU A 165 31.15 -17.10 31.97
C LEU A 165 30.15 -16.59 33.02
N TRP A 166 29.74 -17.45 33.94
CA TRP A 166 28.79 -17.10 34.98
C TRP A 166 29.39 -16.12 35.99
N PRO A 167 28.75 -14.96 36.25
CA PRO A 167 29.25 -13.99 37.21
C PRO A 167 29.28 -14.56 38.63
N LYS A 168 30.47 -14.59 39.24
CA LYS A 168 30.67 -15.04 40.62
C LYS A 168 30.28 -13.97 41.64
N LYS A 169 30.60 -12.69 41.36
CA LYS A 169 30.31 -11.53 42.25
C LYS A 169 28.85 -11.10 42.18
N THR A 170 28.29 -10.68 43.31
CA THR A 170 26.93 -10.11 43.39
C THR A 170 26.76 -8.87 42.52
N SER A 171 27.76 -7.99 42.45
CA SER A 171 27.73 -6.80 41.57
C SER A 171 27.69 -7.16 40.08
N ALA A 172 28.48 -8.14 39.65
CA ALA A 172 28.44 -8.65 38.28
C ALA A 172 27.09 -9.32 37.96
N ARG A 173 26.48 -10.03 38.93
CA ARG A 173 25.15 -10.63 38.79
C ARG A 173 24.06 -9.57 38.59
N ILE A 174 24.09 -8.48 39.35
CA ILE A 174 23.12 -7.37 39.21
C ILE A 174 23.26 -6.72 37.83
N LEU A 175 24.50 -6.45 37.39
CA LEU A 175 24.76 -5.87 36.07
C LEU A 175 24.27 -6.77 34.94
N VAL A 176 24.59 -8.07 34.98
CA VAL A 176 24.11 -9.04 33.99
C VAL A 176 22.59 -9.17 34.03
N ALA A 177 21.96 -9.21 35.21
CA ALA A 177 20.51 -9.29 35.34
C ALA A 177 19.79 -8.07 34.74
N HIS A 178 20.31 -6.86 34.98
CA HIS A 178 19.75 -5.64 34.40
C HIS A 178 19.92 -5.61 32.87
N PHE A 179 21.11 -5.98 32.38
CA PHE A 179 21.36 -6.02 30.95
C PHE A 179 20.57 -7.13 30.24
N TRP A 180 20.37 -8.27 30.90
CA TRP A 180 19.51 -9.34 30.41
C TRP A 180 18.05 -8.90 30.31
N PHE A 181 17.53 -8.20 31.33
CA PHE A 181 16.19 -7.62 31.27
C PHE A 181 16.04 -6.63 30.10
N PHE A 182 17.03 -5.76 29.90
CA PHE A 182 17.08 -4.85 28.75
C PHE A 182 17.06 -5.61 27.41
N ALA A 183 17.85 -6.68 27.27
CA ALA A 183 17.89 -7.49 26.06
C ALA A 183 16.55 -8.19 25.76
N VAL A 184 15.85 -8.68 26.79
CA VAL A 184 14.50 -9.26 26.66
C VAL A 184 13.51 -8.22 26.14
N VAL A 185 13.50 -7.02 26.73
CA VAL A 185 12.62 -5.92 26.29
C VAL A 185 12.92 -5.52 24.84
N LEU A 186 14.19 -5.33 24.50
CA LEU A 186 14.60 -4.96 23.15
C LEU A 186 14.19 -6.01 22.11
N THR A 187 14.38 -7.29 22.42
CA THR A 187 14.00 -8.41 21.54
C THR A 187 12.49 -8.46 21.36
N ALA A 188 11.72 -8.27 22.44
CA ALA A 188 10.26 -8.22 22.37
C ALA A 188 9.77 -7.05 21.50
N THR A 189 10.36 -5.85 21.66
CA THR A 189 10.05 -4.69 20.81
C THR A 189 10.41 -4.94 19.34
N TYR A 190 11.57 -5.56 19.09
CA TYR A 190 11.99 -5.91 17.73
C TYR A 190 11.01 -6.88 17.06
N VAL A 191 10.63 -7.96 17.75
CA VAL A 191 9.67 -8.95 17.25
C VAL A 191 8.30 -8.29 17.02
N GLY A 192 7.84 -7.44 17.95
CA GLY A 192 6.58 -6.71 17.80
C GLY A 192 6.56 -5.80 16.57
N ASN A 193 7.61 -4.98 16.40
CA ASN A 193 7.71 -4.07 15.26
C ASN A 193 7.92 -4.80 13.93
N LEU A 194 8.66 -5.92 13.95
CA LEU A 194 8.83 -6.78 12.78
C LEU A 194 7.49 -7.38 12.35
N THR A 195 6.75 -7.97 13.29
CA THR A 195 5.42 -8.53 13.03
C THR A 195 4.48 -7.46 12.47
N ALA A 196 4.43 -6.27 13.07
CA ALA A 196 3.61 -5.17 12.57
C ALA A 196 3.95 -4.78 11.12
N LYS A 197 5.24 -4.69 10.78
CA LYS A 197 5.68 -4.36 9.41
C LYS A 197 5.48 -5.49 8.40
N LEU A 198 5.41 -6.74 8.85
CA LEU A 198 5.13 -7.90 7.99
C LEU A 198 3.64 -8.10 7.74
N THR A 199 2.78 -7.68 8.67
CA THR A 199 1.32 -7.73 8.49
C THR A 199 0.79 -6.53 7.72
N GLU A 200 1.49 -5.40 7.74
CA GLU A 200 1.12 -4.21 6.99
C GLU A 200 1.33 -4.42 5.48
N LYS A 201 0.24 -4.40 4.73
CA LYS A 201 0.29 -4.34 3.26
C LYS A 201 0.70 -2.92 2.88
N ILE A 202 1.94 -2.75 2.44
CA ILE A 202 2.40 -1.48 1.90
C ILE A 202 1.65 -1.21 0.60
N GLU A 203 0.72 -0.25 0.61
CA GLU A 203 0.11 0.29 -0.60
C GLU A 203 0.93 1.48 -1.07
N THR A 204 1.92 1.24 -1.93
CA THR A 204 2.61 2.32 -2.63
C THR A 204 1.68 2.87 -3.70
N ARG A 205 1.17 4.08 -3.50
CA ARG A 205 0.49 4.82 -4.56
C ARG A 205 1.59 5.51 -5.41
N PRO A 206 1.70 5.19 -6.70
CA PRO A 206 2.74 5.78 -7.55
C PRO A 206 2.52 7.28 -7.78
N PHE A 207 1.28 7.75 -7.65
CA PHE A 207 0.91 9.16 -7.69
C PHE A 207 -0.31 9.40 -6.79
N SER A 208 -0.40 10.60 -6.22
CA SER A 208 -1.53 11.04 -5.39
C SER A 208 -2.40 12.09 -6.07
N SER A 209 -1.91 12.69 -7.17
CA SER A 209 -2.63 13.72 -7.93
C SER A 209 -2.51 13.51 -9.44
N LEU A 210 -3.43 14.09 -10.20
CA LEU A 210 -3.37 14.09 -11.66
C LEU A 210 -2.20 14.92 -12.20
N ASP A 211 -1.79 15.97 -11.48
CA ASP A 211 -0.64 16.79 -11.87
C ASP A 211 0.67 15.99 -11.78
N GLU A 212 0.80 15.18 -10.73
CA GLU A 212 1.91 14.23 -10.61
C GLU A 212 1.89 13.19 -11.73
N LEU A 213 0.72 12.62 -12.06
CA LEU A 213 0.58 11.68 -13.19
C LEU A 213 1.04 12.28 -14.52
N VAL A 214 0.69 13.54 -14.80
CA VAL A 214 1.03 14.21 -16.07
C VAL A 214 2.53 14.51 -16.19
N ASN A 215 3.19 14.77 -15.06
CA ASN A 215 4.61 15.09 -15.01
C ASN A 215 5.51 13.85 -14.90
N LEU A 216 4.94 12.68 -14.57
CA LEU A 216 5.68 11.42 -14.48
C LEU A 216 6.06 10.89 -15.87
N GLU A 217 7.37 10.72 -16.10
CA GLU A 217 7.88 10.12 -17.32
C GLU A 217 7.61 8.60 -17.35
N GLY A 218 7.28 8.06 -18.54
CA GLY A 218 7.09 6.63 -18.77
C GLY A 218 5.68 6.08 -18.51
N TRP A 219 4.78 6.87 -17.92
CA TRP A 219 3.38 6.50 -17.75
C TRP A 219 2.55 6.87 -18.97
N LYS A 220 1.68 5.95 -19.40
CA LYS A 220 0.67 6.19 -20.44
C LYS A 220 -0.70 6.09 -19.81
N TRP A 221 -1.60 6.96 -20.25
CA TRP A 221 -2.99 6.97 -19.78
C TRP A 221 -3.96 6.98 -20.96
N GLY A 222 -5.20 6.62 -20.68
CA GLY A 222 -6.27 6.59 -21.67
C GLY A 222 -7.63 6.63 -20.99
N MET A 223 -8.66 6.92 -21.78
CA MET A 223 -10.04 6.97 -21.32
C MET A 223 -10.97 6.39 -22.38
N MET A 224 -12.18 6.01 -21.96
CA MET A 224 -13.19 5.50 -22.87
C MET A 224 -13.72 6.63 -23.77
N GLY A 225 -13.64 6.42 -25.09
CA GLY A 225 -14.14 7.38 -26.07
C GLY A 225 -15.67 7.48 -26.08
N GLY A 226 -16.20 8.68 -26.29
CA GLY A 226 -17.64 8.97 -26.30
C GLY A 226 -18.30 8.92 -24.91
N GLY A 227 -17.51 8.84 -23.84
CA GLY A 227 -17.97 8.96 -22.46
C GLY A 227 -17.95 10.40 -21.96
N LEU A 228 -18.69 10.66 -20.87
CA LEU A 228 -18.74 11.99 -20.24
C LEU A 228 -17.34 12.49 -19.84
N VAL A 229 -16.48 11.60 -19.32
CA VAL A 229 -15.11 11.94 -18.88
C VAL A 229 -14.31 12.60 -20.01
N GLN A 230 -14.47 12.11 -21.23
CA GLN A 230 -13.81 12.69 -22.40
C GLN A 230 -14.30 14.12 -22.67
N SER A 231 -15.62 14.34 -22.63
CA SER A 231 -16.20 15.67 -22.80
C SER A 231 -15.77 16.64 -21.70
N ILE A 232 -15.73 16.19 -20.44
CA ILE A 232 -15.26 16.99 -19.29
C ILE A 232 -13.80 17.41 -19.50
N ILE A 233 -12.91 16.46 -19.80
CA ILE A 233 -11.48 16.74 -19.97
C ILE A 233 -11.25 17.66 -21.18
N LYS A 234 -11.94 17.42 -22.30
CA LYS A 234 -11.83 18.22 -23.53
C LYS A 234 -12.32 19.66 -23.33
N ASN A 235 -13.40 19.85 -22.59
CA ASN A 235 -14.00 21.17 -22.35
C ASN A 235 -13.43 21.88 -21.11
N SER A 236 -12.54 21.23 -20.35
CA SER A 236 -11.98 21.79 -19.12
C SER A 236 -11.06 22.99 -19.40
N ARG A 237 -11.11 23.97 -18.49
CA ARG A 237 -10.23 25.14 -18.53
C ARG A 237 -8.91 24.92 -17.82
N GLU A 238 -8.84 23.94 -16.92
CA GLU A 238 -7.66 23.63 -16.12
C GLU A 238 -6.49 23.17 -16.99
N GLU A 239 -5.28 23.63 -16.63
CA GLU A 239 -4.08 23.30 -17.38
C GLU A 239 -3.73 21.81 -17.30
N VAL A 240 -3.92 21.20 -16.13
CA VAL A 240 -3.68 19.76 -15.90
C VAL A 240 -4.54 18.92 -16.82
N MET A 241 -5.84 19.21 -16.93
CA MET A 241 -6.77 18.49 -17.81
C MET A 241 -6.41 18.67 -19.30
N LYS A 242 -5.96 19.86 -19.70
CA LYS A 242 -5.49 20.10 -21.07
C LYS A 242 -4.22 19.32 -21.39
N LYS A 243 -3.26 19.25 -20.46
CA LYS A 243 -2.05 18.42 -20.62
C LYS A 243 -2.41 16.95 -20.67
N LEU A 244 -3.32 16.51 -19.80
CA LEU A 244 -3.85 15.15 -19.80
C LEU A 244 -4.47 14.78 -21.15
N TYR A 245 -5.28 15.66 -21.75
CA TYR A 245 -5.86 15.45 -23.07
C TYR A 245 -4.81 15.41 -24.19
N LYS A 246 -3.77 16.24 -24.12
CA LYS A 246 -2.68 16.27 -25.10
C LYS A 246 -1.74 15.06 -25.02
N GLY A 247 -1.61 14.44 -23.85
CA GLY A 247 -0.78 13.26 -23.64
C GLY A 247 -1.48 11.94 -23.97
N MET A 248 -2.73 11.98 -24.45
CA MET A 248 -3.48 10.82 -24.92
C MET A 248 -3.30 10.54 -26.40
#